data_AF-A0A933ET03-F1
#
_entry.id   AF-A0A933ET03-F1
#
_cell.length_a   1.000
_cell.length_b   1.000
_cell.length_c   1.000
_cell.angle_alpha   90.00
_cell.angle_beta   90.00
_cell.angle_gamma   90.00
#
_symmetry.space_group_name_H-M   'P 1'
#
loop_
_entity.id
_entity.type
_entity.pdbx_description
1 polymer ?
#
loop_
_entity_poly.entity_id
_entity_poly.type
_entity_poly.pdbx_seq_one_letter_code
_entity_poly.pdbx_strand_id
1 'polypeptide(L)'
;MGHRWSSGAIAALAQAGIEPRGSRWGHEFVQARFVRELVNRRKIYPPGLRQTMSNTLGLRQTADYTTDYVNQREAARALEWTRPFVEAVQGGVRRR
;
A
#
# COMPACT_ATOMS: atom_id res chain seq x y z
N MET A 1 -15.44 -3.02 13.49
CA MET A 1 -14.42 -2.30 14.28
C MET A 1 -13.35 -1.76 13.33
N GLY A 2 -12.79 -0.58 13.60
CA GLY A 2 -12.12 0.25 12.60
C GLY A 2 -10.83 -0.32 11.99
N HIS A 3 -10.87 -0.69 10.70
CA HIS A 3 -9.71 -1.17 9.93
C HIS A 3 -8.90 0.02 9.35
N ARG A 4 -8.05 0.65 10.18
CA ARG A 4 -7.17 1.78 9.79
C ARG A 4 -5.79 1.31 9.35
N TRP A 5 -5.63 0.61 8.22
CA TRP A 5 -4.29 0.18 7.79
C TRP A 5 -4.11 0.19 6.27
N SER A 6 -4.11 1.37 5.65
CA SER A 6 -3.60 1.60 4.28
C SER A 6 -3.27 3.08 4.02
N SER A 7 -2.83 3.83 5.05
CA SER A 7 -2.74 5.29 5.01
C SER A 7 -1.89 5.83 3.84
N GLY A 8 -0.77 5.18 3.51
CA GLY A 8 0.09 5.62 2.39
C GLY A 8 -0.57 5.46 1.02
N ALA A 9 -1.21 4.31 0.73
CA ALA A 9 -1.88 4.09 -0.55
C ALA A 9 -3.15 4.96 -0.68
N ILE A 10 -3.90 5.14 0.41
CA ILE A 10 -5.04 6.07 0.46
C ILE A 10 -4.57 7.50 0.23
N ALA A 11 -3.49 7.93 0.88
CA ALA A 11 -2.94 9.27 0.69
C ALA A 11 -2.48 9.51 -0.76
N ALA A 12 -1.86 8.51 -1.40
CA ALA A 12 -1.46 8.61 -2.81
C ALA A 12 -2.68 8.67 -3.75
N LEU A 13 -3.72 7.88 -3.49
CA LEU A 13 -4.98 7.92 -4.24
C LEU A 13 -5.69 9.27 -4.09
N ALA A 14 -5.79 9.79 -2.87
CA ALA A 14 -6.40 11.09 -2.58
C ALA A 14 -5.65 12.24 -3.28
N GLN A 15 -4.31 12.22 -3.25
CA GLN A 15 -3.50 13.19 -4.01
C GLN A 15 -3.71 13.12 -5.52
N ALA A 16 -3.99 11.93 -6.04
CA ALA A 16 -4.32 11.72 -7.44
C ALA A 16 -5.80 12.06 -7.77
N GLY A 17 -6.56 12.57 -6.81
CA GLY A 17 -7.99 12.90 -6.95
C GLY A 17 -8.88 11.66 -7.09
N ILE A 18 -8.47 10.52 -6.51
CA ILE A 18 -9.20 9.26 -6.58
C ILE A 18 -9.83 8.96 -5.22
N GLU A 19 -11.15 9.03 -5.19
CA GLU A 19 -11.98 8.82 -3.99
C GLU A 19 -12.60 7.42 -3.93
N PRO A 20 -13.02 6.95 -2.75
CA PRO A 20 -13.74 5.69 -2.62
C PRO A 20 -15.13 5.80 -3.27
N ARG A 21 -15.64 4.68 -3.80
CA ARG A 21 -17.00 4.61 -4.39
C ARG A 21 -18.15 4.60 -3.35
N GLY A 22 -17.84 4.88 -2.08
CA GLY A 22 -18.79 4.87 -0.96
C GLY A 22 -18.15 5.50 0.28
N SER A 23 -18.73 5.28 1.46
CA SER A 23 -18.28 5.96 2.69
C SER A 23 -16.91 5.51 3.21
N ARG A 24 -16.36 4.37 2.74
CA ARG A 24 -15.07 3.82 3.19
C ARG A 24 -14.35 3.05 2.09
N TRP A 25 -13.04 3.02 2.22
CA TRP A 25 -12.14 2.17 1.45
C TRP A 25 -12.20 0.72 1.95
N GLY A 26 -12.39 -0.25 1.05
CA GLY A 26 -12.11 -1.67 1.32
C GLY A 26 -10.62 -1.98 1.12
N HIS A 27 -10.01 -2.76 2.01
CA HIS A 27 -8.55 -2.96 2.01
C HIS A 27 -8.02 -3.55 0.69
N GLU A 28 -8.63 -4.62 0.18
CA GLU A 28 -8.27 -5.20 -1.12
C GLU A 28 -8.49 -4.20 -2.27
N PHE A 29 -9.54 -3.40 -2.17
CA PHE A 29 -9.88 -2.39 -3.17
C PHE A 29 -8.87 -1.25 -3.23
N VAL A 30 -8.31 -0.81 -2.10
CA VAL A 30 -7.29 0.26 -2.07
C VAL A 30 -6.05 -0.17 -2.83
N GLN A 31 -5.54 -1.38 -2.56
CA GLN A 31 -4.33 -1.87 -3.22
C GLN A 31 -4.56 -2.08 -4.72
N ALA A 32 -5.66 -2.74 -5.09
CA ALA A 32 -6.01 -2.95 -6.48
C ALA A 32 -6.18 -1.62 -7.23
N ARG A 33 -6.80 -0.61 -6.60
CA ARG A 33 -6.94 0.74 -7.19
C ARG A 33 -5.61 1.46 -7.30
N PHE A 34 -4.76 1.41 -6.28
CA PHE A 34 -3.42 2.01 -6.33
C PHE A 34 -2.62 1.44 -7.50
N VAL A 35 -2.52 0.11 -7.59
CA VAL A 35 -1.76 -0.56 -8.66
C VAL A 35 -2.35 -0.24 -10.03
N ARG A 36 -3.67 -0.34 -10.18
CA ARG A 36 -4.32 -0.07 -11.47
C ARG A 36 -4.14 1.37 -11.92
N GLU A 37 -4.40 2.34 -11.05
CA GLU A 37 -4.44 3.74 -11.45
C GLU A 37 -3.06 4.39 -11.41
N LEU A 38 -2.28 4.19 -10.36
CA LEU A 38 -1.07 4.96 -10.13
C LEU A 38 0.20 4.25 -10.62
N VAL A 39 0.21 2.92 -10.71
CA VAL A 39 1.33 2.15 -11.27
C VAL A 39 1.12 1.86 -12.75
N ASN A 40 -0.01 1.27 -13.13
CA ASN A 40 -0.23 0.80 -14.50
C ASN A 40 -0.70 1.91 -15.45
N ARG A 41 -1.79 2.60 -15.10
CA ARG A 41 -2.46 3.55 -16.00
C ARG A 41 -1.76 4.91 -16.07
N ARG A 42 -1.56 5.55 -14.92
CA ARG A 42 -0.95 6.89 -14.84
C ARG A 42 0.58 6.86 -14.72
N LYS A 43 1.16 5.70 -14.39
CA LYS A 43 2.62 5.48 -14.26
C LYS A 43 3.33 6.50 -13.36
N ILE A 44 2.65 6.93 -12.30
CA ILE A 44 3.18 7.87 -11.30
C ILE A 44 4.20 7.17 -10.41
N TYR A 45 3.97 5.88 -10.14
CA TYR A 45 4.81 5.05 -9.29
C TYR A 45 5.46 3.92 -10.09
N PRO A 46 6.70 3.50 -9.75
CA PRO A 46 7.42 2.45 -10.45
C PRO A 46 6.72 1.08 -10.36
N PRO A 47 6.87 0.20 -11.38
CA PRO A 47 6.21 -1.11 -11.45
C PRO A 47 6.55 -2.04 -10.28
N GLY A 48 7.76 -1.93 -9.72
CA GLY A 48 8.20 -2.73 -8.57
C GLY A 48 7.32 -2.55 -7.32
N LEU A 49 6.62 -1.42 -7.19
CA LEU A 49 5.74 -1.18 -6.05
C LEU A 49 4.51 -2.09 -6.02
N ARG A 50 4.11 -2.66 -7.17
CA ARG A 50 3.08 -3.69 -7.20
C ARG A 50 3.49 -4.90 -6.35
N GLN A 51 4.71 -5.38 -6.54
CA GLN A 51 5.22 -6.56 -5.84
C GLN A 51 5.37 -6.26 -4.34
N THR A 52 5.90 -5.08 -4.00
CA THR A 52 6.00 -4.60 -2.62
C THR A 52 4.64 -4.67 -1.91
N MET A 53 3.58 -4.14 -2.53
CA MET A 53 2.24 -4.11 -1.92
C MET A 53 1.65 -5.52 -1.74
N SER A 54 1.79 -6.39 -2.74
CA SER A 54 1.33 -7.77 -2.64
C SER A 54 2.07 -8.54 -1.53
N ASN A 55 3.39 -8.43 -1.47
CA ASN A 55 4.19 -9.17 -0.49
C ASN A 55 3.91 -8.69 0.95
N THR A 56 3.84 -7.37 1.15
CA THR A 56 3.60 -6.79 2.48
C THR A 56 2.17 -7.04 2.95
N LEU A 57 1.19 -7.09 2.04
CA LEU A 57 -0.17 -7.52 2.39
C LEU A 57 -0.22 -8.98 2.81
N GLY A 58 0.45 -9.87 2.08
CA GLY A 58 0.52 -11.29 2.44
C GLY A 58 1.09 -11.48 3.85
N LEU A 59 2.25 -10.87 4.13
CA LEU A 59 2.87 -10.93 5.46
C LEU A 59 1.98 -10.34 6.56
N ARG A 60 1.28 -9.25 6.26
CA ARG A 60 0.31 -8.65 7.18
C ARG A 60 -0.87 -9.59 7.44
N GLN A 61 -1.41 -10.23 6.40
CA GLN A 61 -2.55 -11.15 6.54
C GLN A 61 -2.18 -12.33 7.42
N THR A 62 -0.99 -12.90 7.20
CA THR A 62 -0.41 -13.94 8.08
C THR A 62 -0.29 -13.44 9.51
N ALA A 63 0.39 -12.31 9.73
CA ALA A 63 0.63 -11.79 11.08
C ALA A 63 -0.64 -11.40 11.86
N ASP A 64 -1.64 -10.81 11.18
CA ASP A 64 -2.83 -10.25 11.85
C ASP A 64 -3.98 -11.26 11.98
N TYR A 65 -4.08 -12.21 11.05
CA TYR A 65 -5.29 -13.04 10.89
C TYR A 65 -5.02 -14.54 10.84
N THR A 66 -3.76 -14.97 10.89
CA THR A 66 -3.45 -16.39 11.06
C THR A 66 -2.70 -16.61 12.36
N THR A 67 -2.57 -17.87 12.76
CA THR A 67 -1.73 -18.29 13.89
C THR A 67 -0.29 -18.55 13.46
N ASP A 68 0.03 -18.35 12.19
CA ASP A 68 1.38 -18.60 11.67
C ASP A 68 2.32 -17.47 12.07
N TYR A 69 3.58 -17.83 12.28
CA TYR A 69 4.59 -16.90 12.74
C TYR A 69 5.29 -16.20 11.57
N VAL A 70 5.28 -14.87 11.57
CA VAL A 70 6.16 -14.06 10.72
C VAL A 70 7.49 -13.89 11.45
N ASN A 71 8.56 -14.44 10.88
CA ASN A 71 9.87 -14.38 11.52
C ASN A 71 10.59 -13.05 11.31
N GLN A 72 11.67 -12.82 12.06
CA GLN A 72 12.42 -11.58 12.03
C GLN A 72 12.95 -11.23 10.63
N ARG A 73 13.36 -12.22 9.83
CA ARG A 73 13.86 -11.98 8.46
C ARG A 73 12.74 -11.52 7.54
N GLU A 74 11.56 -12.10 7.66
CA GLU A 74 10.38 -11.70 6.88
C GLU A 74 9.92 -10.29 7.25
N ALA A 75 9.88 -9.98 8.54
CA ALA A 75 9.57 -8.64 9.03
C ALA A 75 10.60 -7.60 8.55
N ALA A 76 11.89 -7.92 8.60
CA ALA A 76 12.95 -7.03 8.11
C ALA A 76 12.83 -6.77 6.60
N ARG A 77 12.57 -7.82 5.80
CA ARG A 77 12.32 -7.67 4.35
C ARG A 77 11.07 -6.83 4.07
N ALA A 78 10.00 -7.00 4.85
CA ALA A 78 8.81 -6.17 4.71
C ALA A 78 9.14 -4.68 4.92
N LEU A 79 9.97 -4.35 5.90
CA LEU A 79 10.41 -2.98 6.14
C LEU A 79 11.26 -2.43 4.98
N GLU A 80 12.22 -3.22 4.48
CA GLU A 80 13.05 -2.84 3.33
C GLU A 80 12.21 -2.55 2.08
N TRP A 81 11.20 -3.38 1.80
CA TRP A 81 10.31 -3.17 0.65
C TRP A 81 9.39 -1.97 0.82
N THR A 82 8.92 -1.72 2.05
CA THR A 82 7.93 -0.66 2.32
C THR A 82 8.56 0.73 2.39
N ARG A 83 9.84 0.83 2.75
CA ARG A 83 10.54 2.11 2.87
C ARG A 83 10.52 2.95 1.57
N PRO A 84 10.93 2.42 0.41
CA PRO A 84 10.84 3.15 -0.86
C PRO A 84 9.42 3.60 -1.20
N PHE A 85 8.40 2.82 -0.80
CA PHE A 85 7.00 3.18 -1.01
C PHE A 85 6.62 4.43 -0.22
N VAL A 86 6.93 4.46 1.08
CA VAL A 86 6.61 5.62 1.94
C VAL A 86 7.37 6.86 1.48
N GLU A 87 8.65 6.70 1.13
CA GLU A 87 9.49 7.79 0.61
C GLU A 87 8.92 8.34 -0.71
N ALA A 88 8.50 7.47 -1.64
CA ALA A 88 7.90 7.90 -2.91
C ALA A 88 6.58 8.66 -2.68
N VAL A 89 5.72 8.17 -1.78
CA VAL A 89 4.47 8.87 -1.44
C VAL A 89 4.75 10.21 -0.79
N GLN A 90 5.69 10.30 0.15
CA GLN A 90 6.08 11.55 0.81
C GLN A 90 6.73 12.55 -0.15
N GLY A 91 7.58 12.08 -1.07
CA GLY A 91 8.20 12.89 -2.11
C GLY A 91 7.16 13.46 -3.10
N GLY A 92 6.09 12.71 -3.38
CA GLY A 92 4.93 13.19 -4.12
C GLY A 92 4.12 14.24 -3.36
N VAL A 93 3.91 14.05 -2.04
CA VAL A 93 3.19 15.00 -1.15
C VAL A 93 3.87 16.36 -1.08
N ARG A 94 5.21 16.41 -1.14
CA ARG A 94 5.99 17.65 -0.98
C ARG A 94 6.05 18.54 -2.21
N ARG A 95 5.59 18.10 -3.39
CA ARG A 95 5.45 18.99 -4.56
C ARG A 95 4.09 19.70 -4.53
N ARG A 96 3.99 20.78 -3.77
CA ARG A 96 2.97 21.83 -3.90
C ARG A 96 3.65 23.19 -3.92
#